data_AF-A0A382TI19-F1
#
_entry.id   AF-A0A382TI19-F1
#
_cell.length_a   1.000
_cell.length_b   1.000
_cell.length_c   1.000
_cell.angle_alpha   90.00
_cell.angle_beta   90.00
_cell.angle_gamma   90.00
#
_symmetry.space_group_name_H-M   'P 1'
#
loop_
_entity.id
_entity.type
_entity.pdbx_description
1 polymer ?
#
loop_
_entity_poly.entity_id
_entity_poly.type
_entity_poly.pdbx_seq_one_letter_code
_entity_poly.pdbx_strand_id
1 'polypeptide(L)' 'MRRFAFVGLAATVIDIGAAVLLMQMGLPTAMADVLALVLAAVAARTLHEKITLINDPHARWIRNIKVFV' A
#
# COMPACT_ATOMS: atom_id res chain seq x y z
N MET A 1 9.64 11.08 -9.24
CA MET A 1 8.83 10.17 -10.09
C MET A 1 9.25 8.70 -10.04
N ARG A 2 10.51 8.31 -10.34
CA ARG A 2 10.93 6.88 -10.39
C ARG A 2 10.57 6.05 -9.14
N ARG A 3 10.78 6.60 -7.95
CA ARG A 3 10.46 5.92 -6.68
C ARG A 3 8.95 5.73 -6.49
N PHE A 4 8.14 6.72 -6.87
CA PHE A 4 6.69 6.66 -6.78
C PHE A 4 6.11 5.57 -7.69
N ALA A 5 6.58 5.52 -8.95
CA ALA A 5 6.18 4.47 -9.89
C ALA A 5 6.55 3.06 -9.41
N PHE A 6 7.72 2.92 -8.77
CA PHE A 6 8.14 1.65 -8.17
C PHE A 6 7.22 1.21 -7.02
N VAL A 7 6.82 2.14 -6.13
CA VAL A 7 5.85 1.82 -5.06
C VAL A 7 4.50 1.42 -5.64
N GLY A 8 4.03 2.12 -6.68
CA GLY A 8 2.80 1.74 -7.39
C GLY A 8 2.86 0.32 -7.96
N LEU A 9 3.94 -0.02 -8.67
CA LEU A 9 4.15 -1.38 -9.18
C LEU A 9 4.17 -2.43 -8.06
N ALA A 10 4.88 -2.17 -6.97
CA ALA A 10 4.93 -3.07 -5.83
C ALA A 10 3.55 -3.30 -5.21
N ALA A 11 2.76 -2.23 -5.05
CA ALA A 11 1.40 -2.31 -4.54
C ALA A 11 0.49 -3.14 -5.46
N THR A 12 0.58 -2.94 -6.78
CA THR A 12 -0.20 -3.73 -7.77
C THR A 12 0.15 -5.21 -7.75
N VAL A 13 1.44 -5.55 -7.62
CA VAL A 13 1.89 -6.94 -7.51
C VAL A 13 1.35 -7.59 -6.22
N ILE A 14 1.37 -6.85 -5.11
CA ILE A 14 0.83 -7.33 -3.83
C ILE A 14 -0.68 -7.53 -3.92
N ASP A 15 -1.40 -6.60 -4.54
CA ASP A 15 -2.85 -6.64 -4.70
C ASP A 15 -3.28 -7.90 -5.49
N ILE A 16 -2.78 -8.05 -6.72
CA ILE A 16 -3.10 -9.20 -7.57
C ILE A 16 -2.66 -10.51 -6.92
N GLY A 17 -1.45 -10.55 -6.35
CA GLY A 17 -0.91 -11.75 -5.70
C GLY A 17 -1.75 -12.18 -4.49
N ALA A 18 -2.13 -11.24 -3.63
CA ALA A 18 -2.98 -11.50 -2.47
C ALA A 18 -4.38 -11.95 -2.88
N ALA A 19 -5.00 -11.28 -3.85
CA ALA A 19 -6.32 -11.64 -4.35
C ALA A 19 -6.34 -13.08 -4.90
N VAL A 20 -5.35 -13.44 -5.73
CA VAL A 20 -5.24 -14.79 -6.30
C VAL A 20 -5.03 -15.84 -5.20
N LEU A 21 -4.13 -15.61 -4.26
CA LEU A 21 -3.86 -16.54 -3.16
C LEU A 21 -5.10 -16.76 -2.28
N LEU A 22 -5.81 -15.69 -1.94
CA LEU A 22 -7.02 -15.77 -1.12
C LEU A 22 -8.15 -16.50 -1.86
N MET A 23 -8.31 -16.27 -3.16
CA MET A 23 -9.27 -17.02 -3.97
C MET A 23 -8.90 -18.51 -4.06
N GLN A 24 -7.61 -18.84 -4.17
CA GLN A 24 -7.13 -20.24 -4.14
C GLN A 24 -7.41 -20.93 -2.80
N MET A 25 -7.46 -20.17 -1.70
CA MET A 25 -7.87 -20.66 -0.38
C MET A 25 -9.39 -20.81 -0.23
N GLY A 26 -10.16 -20.53 -1.28
CA GLY A 26 -11.62 -20.68 -1.30
C GLY A 26 -12.38 -19.47 -0.76
N LEU A 27 -11.73 -18.32 -0.57
CA LEU A 27 -12.45 -17.11 -0.18
C LEU A 27 -13.35 -16.63 -1.34
N PRO A 28 -14.55 -16.10 -1.03
CA PRO A 28 -15.36 -15.40 -2.02
C PRO A 28 -14.59 -14.24 -2.65
N THR A 29 -14.76 -14.04 -3.95
CA THR A 29 -14.03 -13.03 -4.75
C THR A 29 -14.09 -11.64 -4.12
N ALA A 30 -15.27 -11.20 -3.66
CA ALA A 30 -15.44 -9.89 -3.03
C ALA A 30 -14.63 -9.75 -1.72
N MET A 31 -14.54 -10.82 -0.93
CA MET A 31 -13.79 -10.79 0.33
C MET A 31 -12.28 -10.83 0.08
N ALA A 32 -11.84 -11.63 -0.89
CA ALA A 32 -10.44 -11.65 -1.34
C ALA A 32 -9.99 -10.29 -1.87
N ASP A 33 -10.84 -9.62 -2.66
CA ASP A 33 -10.56 -8.30 -3.24
C ASP A 33 -10.41 -7.21 -2.17
N VAL A 34 -11.35 -7.14 -1.23
CA VAL A 34 -11.27 -6.18 -0.11
C VAL A 34 -10.00 -6.39 0.72
N LEU A 35 -9.66 -7.65 1.02
CA LEU A 35 -8.44 -7.95 1.78
C LEU A 35 -7.16 -7.62 0.99
N ALA A 36 -7.13 -7.89 -0.31
CA ALA A 36 -6.02 -7.56 -1.18
C ALA A 36 -5.78 -6.04 -1.25
N LEU A 37 -6.85 -5.26 -1.43
CA LEU A 37 -6.80 -3.80 -1.44
C LEU A 37 -6.27 -3.23 -0.12
N VAL A 38 -6.71 -3.77 1.01
CA VAL A 38 -6.21 -3.37 2.33
C VAL A 38 -4.71 -3.65 2.46
N LEU A 39 -4.26 -4.84 2.06
CA LEU A 39 -2.84 -5.21 2.09
C LEU A 39 -2.00 -4.31 1.18
N ALA A 40 -2.47 -4.06 -0.04
CA ALA A 40 -1.80 -3.19 -1.01
C ALA A 40 -1.70 -1.75 -0.49
N ALA A 41 -2.77 -1.21 0.12
CA ALA A 41 -2.77 0.13 0.69
C ALA A 41 -1.79 0.27 1.87
N VAL A 42 -1.74 -0.71 2.76
CA VAL A 42 -0.78 -0.73 3.89
C VAL A 42 0.66 -0.81 3.37
N ALA A 43 0.92 -1.69 2.39
CA ALA A 43 2.23 -1.81 1.77
C ALA A 43 2.65 -0.51 1.06
N ALA A 44 1.75 0.09 0.26
CA ALA A 44 2.00 1.34 -0.44
C ALA A 44 2.31 2.48 0.54
N ARG A 45 1.53 2.61 1.62
CA ARG A 45 1.75 3.63 2.65
C ARG A 45 3.14 3.48 3.28
N THR A 46 3.49 2.27 3.72
CA THR A 46 4.79 2.01 4.35
C THR A 46 5.96 2.22 3.39
N LEU A 47 5.82 1.88 2.11
CA LEU A 47 6.84 2.13 1.09
C LEU A 47 6.95 3.61 0.74
N HIS A 48 5.84 4.35 0.64
CA HIS A 48 5.89 5.79 0.43
C HIS A 48 6.55 6.51 1.60
N GLU A 49 6.23 6.11 2.84
CA GLU A 49 6.88 6.60 4.06
C GLU A 49 8.40 6.45 4.02
N LYS A 50 8.88 5.25 3.66
CA LYS A 50 10.29 4.84 3.77
C LYS A 50 11.13 5.18 2.56
N ILE A 51 10.58 5.15 1.35
CA ILE A 51 11.35 5.27 0.10
C ILE A 51 11.06 6.60 -0.59
N THR A 52 9.77 6.91 -0.76
CA THR A 52 9.35 8.04 -1.60
C THR A 52 9.52 9.35 -0.86
N LEU A 53 9.13 9.40 0.42
CA LEU A 53 9.01 10.62 1.20
C LEU A 53 10.11 10.75 2.27
N ILE A 54 11.16 9.91 2.23
CA ILE A 54 12.19 9.80 3.29
C ILE A 54 12.73 11.16 3.75
N ASN A 55 12.98 12.08 2.81
CA ASN A 55 13.54 13.41 3.05
C ASN A 55 12.56 14.56 2.72
N ASP A 56 11.25 14.28 2.65
CA ASP A 56 10.27 15.29 2.30
C ASP A 56 9.75 16.00 3.57
N PRO A 57 10.07 17.29 3.78
CA PRO A 57 9.62 18.04 4.95
C PRO A 57 8.10 18.27 4.98
N HIS A 58 7.42 18.17 3.82
CA HIS A 58 5.97 18.33 3.70
C HIS A 58 5.20 17.02 3.90
N ALA A 59 5.87 15.86 3.90
CA ALA A 59 5.27 14.55 4.16
C ALA A 59 4.99 14.27 5.65
N ARG A 60 5.00 15.33 6.48
CA ARG A 60 4.86 15.22 7.93
C ARG A 60 3.49 14.65 8.34
N TRP A 61 2.45 14.85 7.54
CA TRP A 61 1.09 14.29 7.75
C TRP A 61 1.03 12.77 7.77
N ILE A 62 1.93 12.12 7.02
CA ILE A 62 2.02 10.66 6.96
C ILE A 62 2.69 10.09 8.23
N ARG A 63 3.66 10.80 8.81
CA ARG A 63 4.47 10.35 9.96
C ARG A 63 3.99 10.88 11.32
N ASN A 64 3.33 12.03 11.35
CA ASN A 64 3.05 12.80 12.56
C ASN A 64 1.64 13.41 12.46
N ILE A 65 0.62 12.58 12.69
CA ILE A 65 -0.80 12.98 12.68
C ILE A 65 -1.10 14.08 13.73
N LYS A 66 -0.29 14.17 14.80
CA LYS A 66 -0.48 15.13 15.90
C LYS A 66 -0.24 16.60 15.55
N VAL A 67 0.24 16.93 14.34
CA VAL A 67 0.53 18.31 13.93
C VAL A 67 -0.72 19.04 13.39
N PHE A 68 -1.83 18.32 13.18
CA PHE A 68 -3.10 18.89 12.70
C PHE A 68 -4.16 19.05 13.80
N VAL A 69 -3.74 19.08 15.07
CA VAL A 69 -4.58 19.38 16.24
C VAL A 69 -4.16 20.71 16.83
#